data_AF-A0A5T0D1J7-F1
#
_entry.id   AF-A0A5T0D1J7-F1
#
_cell.length_a   1.000
_cell.length_b   1.000
_cell.length_c   1.000
_cell.angle_alpha   90.00
_cell.angle_beta   90.00
_cell.angle_gamma   90.00
#
_symmetry.space_group_name_H-M   'P 1'
#
loop_
_entity.id
_entity.type
_entity.pdbx_description
1 polymer ?
#
loop_
_entity_poly.entity_id
_entity_poly.type
_entity_poly.pdbx_seq_one_letter_code
_entity_poly.pdbx_strand_id
1 'polypeptide(L)'
;DVVVQREIVTNEYLRESDFLIHLMNASQSLTQKDADFLVHCLLNSRLSKFLIVLTKADLLSKKDLEEVIVYTKESLKSRLVDLDENLVEKIDFLCVSAKMASDFYKGLASKESLQKSGMQEFENYLFNELYAGEKSKIALRAYKKELHLELKNILSEYEMQNRLIKENKQGVSEENQKLLLELQKQNTLLKEAQDEISNSIAKLKNIDSGIDNLVLLLAKKLKERLIDEFKYLKNNAQKLNLSRILNIVDITTKDGINDILREIKFENIKKIEELKTNLSLKYDFLKDDFDNGFEGFKDGISKNIDSIFQSEKFALLRLKIEKL
;
A
#
# COMPACT_ATOMS: atom_id res chain seq x y z
N ASP A 1 65.77 29.15 11.05
CA ASP A 1 65.73 30.48 11.66
C ASP A 1 64.39 30.62 12.39
N VAL A 2 64.42 30.87 13.71
CA VAL A 2 63.23 30.83 14.57
C VAL A 2 62.24 31.95 14.21
N VAL A 3 62.74 33.05 13.65
CA VAL A 3 61.93 34.20 13.20
C VAL A 3 61.09 33.82 11.98
N VAL A 4 61.69 33.16 10.99
CA VAL A 4 61.00 32.71 9.77
C VAL A 4 59.92 31.68 10.09
N GLN A 5 60.17 30.77 11.04
CA GLN A 5 59.16 29.81 11.49
C GLN A 5 57.97 30.49 12.19
N ARG A 6 58.20 31.56 12.96
CA ARG A 6 57.12 32.33 13.59
C ARG A 6 56.28 33.07 12.55
N GLU A 7 56.88 33.63 11.51
CA GLU A 7 56.15 34.31 10.43
C GLU A 7 55.29 33.36 9.61
N ILE A 8 55.78 32.15 9.31
CA ILE A 8 55.01 31.11 8.60
C ILE A 8 53.80 30.69 9.43
N VAL A 9 54.00 30.38 10.72
CA VAL A 9 52.92 29.98 11.64
C VAL A 9 51.88 31.10 11.76
N THR A 10 52.32 32.35 11.87
CA THR A 10 51.41 33.51 11.95
C THR A 10 50.58 33.65 10.68
N ASN A 11 51.19 33.47 9.50
CA ASN A 11 50.48 33.54 8.22
C ASN A 11 49.46 32.41 8.03
N GLU A 12 49.71 31.21 8.55
CA GLU A 12 48.75 30.11 8.49
C GLU A 12 47.52 30.40 9.36
N TYR A 13 47.71 30.82 10.62
CA TYR A 13 46.61 31.19 11.49
C TYR A 13 45.81 32.40 10.97
N LEU A 14 46.47 33.37 10.35
CA LEU A 14 45.81 34.54 9.75
C LEU A 14 44.88 34.17 8.59
N ARG A 15 45.15 33.08 7.85
CA ARG A 15 44.28 32.61 6.75
C ARG A 15 42.97 32.02 7.25
N GLU A 16 42.99 31.38 8.41
CA GLU A 16 41.82 30.75 9.04
C GLU A 16 41.10 31.67 10.03
N SER A 17 41.69 32.83 10.32
CA SER A 17 41.12 33.82 11.23
C SER A 17 40.12 34.73 10.51
N ASP A 18 39.01 35.02 11.18
CA ASP A 18 38.01 35.99 10.72
C ASP A 18 38.20 37.39 11.32
N PHE A 19 38.92 37.45 12.44
CA PHE A 19 39.08 38.62 13.30
C PHE A 19 40.54 38.72 13.76
N LEU A 20 41.14 39.91 13.62
CA LEU A 20 42.50 40.18 14.09
C LEU A 20 42.50 41.30 15.13
N ILE A 21 43.14 41.04 16.27
CA ILE A 21 43.41 42.03 17.32
C ILE A 21 44.91 42.32 17.32
N HIS A 22 45.27 43.57 17.02
CA HIS A 22 46.65 44.03 17.14
C HIS A 22 46.81 44.91 18.38
N LEU A 23 47.68 44.50 19.30
CA LEU A 23 47.97 45.27 20.51
C LEU A 23 49.11 46.25 20.24
N MET A 24 48.84 47.54 20.42
CA MET A 24 49.84 48.59 20.29
C MET A 24 49.95 49.35 21.61
N ASN A 25 51.15 49.77 21.99
CA ASN A 25 51.33 50.62 23.18
C ASN A 25 51.03 52.07 22.82
N ALA A 26 50.08 52.69 23.50
CA ALA A 26 49.63 54.05 23.17
C ALA A 26 50.75 55.09 23.27
N SER A 27 51.74 54.89 24.15
CA SER A 27 52.87 55.81 24.34
C SER A 27 54.02 55.60 23.35
N GLN A 28 53.93 54.61 22.46
CA GLN A 28 54.97 54.30 21.48
C GLN A 28 54.47 54.60 20.07
N SER A 29 55.33 55.16 19.24
CA SER A 29 55.03 55.36 17.82
C SER A 29 54.91 54.02 17.11
N LEU A 30 54.01 53.96 16.11
CA LEU A 30 53.89 52.82 15.21
C LEU A 30 55.25 52.54 14.56
N THR A 31 55.82 51.37 14.83
CA THR A 31 57.13 51.02 14.24
C THR A 31 56.97 50.70 12.76
N GLN A 32 58.03 50.85 11.98
CA GLN A 32 58.01 50.48 10.56
C GLN A 32 57.64 49.01 10.35
N LYS A 33 58.14 48.11 11.21
CA LYS A 33 57.83 46.68 11.13
C LYS A 33 56.36 46.39 11.42
N ASP A 34 55.80 47.05 12.43
CA ASP A 34 54.38 46.90 12.75
C ASP A 34 53.51 47.46 11.62
N ALA A 35 53.86 48.62 11.07
CA ALA A 35 53.16 49.20 9.92
C ALA A 35 53.17 48.26 8.70
N ASP A 36 54.33 47.69 8.36
CA ASP A 36 54.46 46.76 7.23
C ASP A 36 53.67 45.46 7.46
N PHE A 37 53.65 44.94 8.70
CA PHE A 37 52.83 43.79 9.08
C PHE A 37 51.33 44.08 8.97
N LEU A 38 50.88 45.24 9.48
CA LEU A 38 49.48 45.66 9.40
C LEU A 38 49.02 45.81 7.95
N VAL A 39 49.83 46.46 7.10
CA VAL A 39 49.57 46.59 5.66
C VAL A 39 49.48 45.22 4.99
N HIS A 40 50.42 44.32 5.27
CA HIS A 40 50.39 42.95 4.76
C HIS A 40 49.10 42.22 5.17
N CYS A 41 48.67 42.36 6.43
CA CYS A 41 47.42 41.77 6.89
C CYS A 41 46.19 42.36 6.18
N LEU A 42 46.13 43.68 6.00
CA LEU A 42 45.00 44.33 5.32
C LEU A 42 44.86 43.90 3.86
N LEU A 43 45.98 43.65 3.16
CA LEU A 43 45.98 43.27 1.75
C LEU A 43 45.74 41.78 1.52
N ASN A 44 46.33 40.92 2.35
CA ASN A 44 46.44 39.49 2.05
C ASN A 44 45.51 38.61 2.89
N SER A 45 44.82 39.17 3.88
CA SER A 45 43.94 38.39 4.74
C SER A 45 42.49 38.47 4.30
N ARG A 46 41.73 37.39 4.54
CA ARG A 46 40.27 37.37 4.39
C ARG A 46 39.58 37.87 5.67
N LEU A 47 40.26 38.71 6.46
CA LEU A 47 39.74 39.18 7.73
C LEU A 47 38.48 40.02 7.48
N SER A 48 37.41 39.64 8.18
CA SER A 48 36.15 40.37 8.16
C SER A 48 36.21 41.64 8.99
N LYS A 49 37.05 41.64 10.03
CA LYS A 49 37.23 42.74 10.98
C LYS A 49 38.68 42.84 11.46
N PHE A 50 39.14 44.08 11.63
CA PHE A 50 40.46 44.41 12.13
C PHE A 50 40.33 45.38 13.29
N LEU A 51 40.90 45.03 14.44
CA LEU A 51 40.89 45.90 15.62
C LEU A 51 42.31 46.20 16.10
N ILE A 52 42.63 47.48 16.25
CA ILE A 52 43.84 47.95 16.92
C ILE A 52 43.48 48.37 18.34
N VAL A 53 44.19 47.81 19.30
CA VAL A 53 43.96 48.02 20.73
C VAL A 53 45.13 48.81 21.30
N LEU A 54 44.89 50.08 21.63
CA LEU A 54 45.84 50.98 22.28
C LEU A 54 45.92 50.66 23.77
N THR A 55 46.96 49.91 24.15
CA THR A 55 47.26 49.52 25.53
C THR A 55 47.95 50.64 26.30
N LYS A 56 47.84 50.60 27.65
CA LYS A 56 48.37 51.63 28.57
C LYS A 56 47.76 53.02 28.34
N ALA A 57 46.50 53.04 27.91
CA ALA A 57 45.76 54.28 27.65
C ALA A 57 45.64 55.19 28.89
N ASP A 58 45.85 54.65 30.10
CA ASP A 58 45.86 55.41 31.36
C ASP A 58 47.00 56.44 31.47
N LEU A 59 48.03 56.32 30.63
CA LEU A 59 49.20 57.21 30.65
C LEU A 59 49.02 58.46 29.78
N LEU A 60 47.95 58.54 28.99
CA LEU A 60 47.74 59.60 28.01
C LEU A 60 46.37 60.27 28.22
N SER A 61 46.27 61.54 27.82
CA SER A 61 44.98 62.21 27.79
C SER A 61 44.14 61.71 26.61
N LYS A 62 42.82 61.93 26.64
CA LYS A 62 41.93 61.55 25.52
C LYS A 62 42.37 62.17 24.19
N LYS A 63 42.84 63.43 24.23
CA LYS A 63 43.32 64.14 23.05
C LYS A 63 44.57 63.47 22.46
N ASP A 64 45.52 63.08 23.31
CA ASP A 64 46.74 62.41 22.86
C ASP A 64 46.43 61.04 22.26
N LEU A 65 45.45 60.30 22.82
CA LEU A 65 45.00 59.03 22.27
C LEU A 65 44.35 59.21 20.89
N GLU A 66 43.54 60.25 20.70
CA GLU A 66 42.97 60.60 19.40
C GLU A 66 44.05 60.96 18.38
N GLU A 67 45.07 61.72 18.78
CA GLU A 67 46.22 62.05 17.92
C GLU A 67 46.99 60.79 17.51
N VAL A 68 47.18 59.83 18.41
CA VAL A 68 47.81 58.53 18.10
C VAL A 68 46.96 57.73 17.08
N ILE A 69 45.64 57.72 17.23
CA ILE A 69 44.74 57.05 16.28
C ILE A 69 44.84 57.69 14.89
N VAL A 70 44.77 59.03 14.82
CA VAL A 70 44.86 59.77 13.56
C VAL A 70 46.21 59.54 12.90
N TYR A 71 47.31 59.65 13.65
CA TYR A 71 48.65 59.40 13.15
C TYR A 71 48.79 57.98 12.59
N THR A 72 48.25 56.98 13.30
CA THR A 72 48.30 55.58 12.87
C THR A 72 47.53 55.38 11.56
N LYS A 73 46.33 55.95 11.45
CA LYS A 73 45.52 55.88 10.23
C LYS A 73 46.22 56.54 9.05
N GLU A 74 46.75 57.74 9.22
CA GLU A 74 47.47 58.47 8.15
C GLU A 74 48.76 57.75 7.76
N SER A 75 49.49 57.18 8.72
CA SER A 75 50.68 56.38 8.43
C SER A 75 50.34 55.13 7.59
N LEU A 76 49.27 54.42 7.92
CA LEU A 76 48.82 53.25 7.15
C LEU A 76 48.29 53.65 5.76
N LYS A 77 47.51 54.73 5.66
CA LYS A 77 47.04 55.27 4.37
C LYS A 77 48.20 55.63 3.46
N SER A 78 49.21 56.34 3.98
CA SER A 78 50.40 56.73 3.21
C SER A 78 51.17 55.55 2.61
N ARG A 79 51.03 54.35 3.19
CA ARG A 79 51.63 53.09 2.71
C ARG A 79 50.70 52.29 1.79
N LEU A 80 49.43 52.68 1.69
CA LEU A 80 48.39 52.04 0.88
C LEU A 80 47.95 52.90 -0.32
N VAL A 81 48.58 54.06 -0.54
CA VAL A 81 48.25 55.03 -1.60
C VAL A 81 48.17 54.40 -3.00
N ASP A 82 49.11 53.51 -3.31
CA ASP A 82 49.19 52.83 -4.62
C ASP A 82 48.27 51.58 -4.72
N LEU A 83 47.47 51.31 -3.69
CA LEU A 83 46.63 50.12 -3.57
C LEU A 83 45.16 50.50 -3.31
N ASP A 84 44.69 50.39 -2.08
CA ASP A 84 43.34 50.77 -1.66
C ASP A 84 43.38 51.37 -0.25
N GLU A 85 43.41 52.70 -0.17
CA GLU A 85 43.43 53.45 1.08
C GLU A 85 42.18 53.20 1.94
N ASN A 86 41.05 52.81 1.33
CA ASN A 86 39.79 52.56 2.05
C ASN A 86 39.86 51.32 2.96
N LEU A 87 40.89 50.48 2.79
CA LEU A 87 41.14 49.36 3.70
C LEU A 87 41.42 49.81 5.14
N VAL A 88 41.94 51.02 5.33
CA VAL A 88 42.20 51.60 6.66
C VAL A 88 40.89 51.92 7.40
N GLU A 89 39.79 52.16 6.68
CA GLU A 89 38.48 52.42 7.29
C GLU A 89 37.86 51.17 7.94
N LYS A 90 38.35 49.98 7.58
CA LYS A 90 37.94 48.70 8.19
C LYS A 90 38.61 48.46 9.55
N ILE A 91 39.51 49.33 9.98
CA ILE A 91 40.24 49.22 11.23
C ILE A 91 39.50 49.99 12.33
N ASP A 92 38.99 49.24 13.30
CA ASP A 92 38.45 49.80 14.53
C ASP A 92 39.58 50.04 15.53
N PHE A 93 39.41 51.02 16.41
CA PHE A 93 40.37 51.38 17.45
C PHE A 93 39.70 51.38 18.81
N LEU A 94 40.33 50.73 19.79
CA LEU A 94 39.89 50.78 21.18
C LEU A 94 41.06 51.08 22.10
N CYS A 95 40.81 51.89 23.13
CA CYS A 95 41.81 52.26 24.13
C CYS A 95 41.56 51.49 25.42
N VAL A 96 42.60 50.82 25.93
CA VAL A 96 42.49 50.00 27.15
C VAL A 96 43.67 50.15 28.09
N SER A 97 43.36 50.11 29.38
CA SER A 97 44.33 49.91 30.45
C SER A 97 44.10 48.57 31.14
N ALA A 98 44.85 47.56 30.73
CA ALA A 98 44.83 46.24 31.36
C ALA A 98 45.20 46.31 32.86
N LYS A 99 46.03 47.29 33.26
CA LYS A 99 46.40 47.51 34.65
C LYS A 99 45.20 47.97 35.47
N MET A 100 44.51 49.03 35.04
CA MET A 100 43.32 49.54 35.73
C MET A 100 42.21 48.50 35.83
N ALA A 101 42.02 47.71 34.78
CA ALA A 101 41.08 46.59 34.78
C ALA A 101 41.50 45.49 35.77
N SER A 102 42.78 45.09 35.75
CA SER A 102 43.31 44.07 36.67
C SER A 102 43.21 44.49 38.13
N ASP A 103 43.51 45.76 38.44
CA ASP A 103 43.42 46.29 39.80
C ASP A 103 41.97 46.27 40.30
N PHE A 104 40.99 46.58 39.44
CA PHE A 104 39.58 46.39 39.77
C PHE A 104 39.22 44.92 40.04
N TYR A 105 39.62 43.99 39.16
CA TYR A 105 39.31 42.56 39.33
C TYR A 105 39.96 41.94 40.58
N LYS A 106 41.07 42.51 41.05
CA LYS A 106 41.71 42.14 42.33
C LYS A 106 41.08 42.78 43.56
N GLY A 107 40.04 43.61 43.39
CA GLY A 107 39.38 44.35 44.47
C GLY A 107 40.18 45.56 44.98
N LEU A 108 41.19 46.02 44.24
CA LEU A 108 42.08 47.12 44.62
C LEU A 108 41.61 48.49 44.10
N ALA A 109 40.62 48.51 43.20
CA ALA A 109 40.12 49.73 42.58
C ALA A 109 38.58 49.75 42.52
N SER A 110 38.01 50.94 42.38
CA SER A 110 36.56 51.13 42.26
C SER A 110 36.04 50.75 40.87
N LYS A 111 34.72 50.56 40.75
CA LYS A 111 34.04 50.30 39.47
C LYS A 111 34.26 51.41 38.43
N GLU A 112 34.49 52.65 38.88
CA GLU A 112 34.85 53.76 37.99
C GLU A 112 36.21 53.54 37.32
N SER A 113 37.15 52.86 37.99
CA SER A 113 38.44 52.48 37.39
C SER A 113 38.26 51.49 36.25
N LEU A 114 37.34 50.51 36.39
CA LEU A 114 37.01 49.59 35.30
C LEU A 114 36.39 50.34 34.11
N GLN A 115 35.48 51.27 34.35
CA GLN A 115 34.87 52.06 33.27
C GLN A 115 35.92 52.91 32.54
N LYS A 116 36.81 53.56 33.27
CA LYS A 116 37.92 54.34 32.68
C LYS A 116 38.96 53.47 31.97
N SER A 117 39.06 52.19 32.34
CA SER A 117 40.03 51.27 31.72
C SER A 117 39.69 50.90 30.28
N GLY A 118 38.47 51.17 29.78
CA GLY A 118 38.03 50.75 28.44
C GLY A 118 37.81 49.24 28.27
N MET A 119 38.11 48.43 29.29
CA MET A 119 38.03 46.96 29.18
C MET A 119 36.60 46.46 28.94
N GLN A 120 35.62 47.08 29.58
CA GLN A 120 34.21 46.71 29.39
C GLN A 120 33.71 47.02 27.97
N GLU A 121 34.19 48.10 27.36
CA GLU A 121 33.90 48.44 25.97
C GLU A 121 34.53 47.41 25.01
N PHE A 122 35.78 47.03 25.28
CA PHE A 122 36.47 45.98 24.53
C PHE A 122 35.77 44.62 24.59
N GLU A 123 35.36 44.18 25.78
CA GLU A 123 34.61 42.93 25.96
C GLU A 123 33.28 42.95 25.21
N ASN A 124 32.52 44.05 25.32
CA ASN A 124 31.25 44.21 24.61
C ASN A 124 31.43 44.24 23.09
N TYR A 125 32.48 44.93 22.60
CA TYR A 125 32.81 44.98 21.19
C TYR A 125 33.10 43.56 20.65
N LEU A 126 33.96 42.80 21.34
CA LEU A 126 34.28 41.42 20.95
C LEU A 126 33.04 40.52 20.96
N PHE A 127 32.22 40.62 22.00
CA PHE A 127 30.99 39.85 22.09
C PHE A 127 30.06 40.15 20.92
N ASN A 128 29.90 41.44 20.59
CA ASN A 128 29.03 41.86 19.51
C ASN A 128 29.55 41.43 18.13
N GLU A 129 30.83 41.60 17.84
CA GLU A 129 31.38 41.25 16.52
C GLU A 129 31.46 39.74 16.29
N LEU A 130 31.82 38.96 17.31
CA LEU A 130 31.94 37.51 17.19
C LEU A 130 30.57 36.81 17.23
N TYR A 131 29.69 37.19 18.16
CA TYR A 131 28.47 36.42 18.44
C TYR A 131 27.18 37.11 18.00
N ALA A 132 27.11 38.45 18.07
CA ALA A 132 25.94 39.21 17.62
C ALA A 132 26.07 39.76 16.18
N GLY A 133 27.22 39.52 15.55
CA GLY A 133 27.59 40.05 14.25
C GLY A 133 26.83 39.41 13.09
N GLU A 134 26.95 40.02 11.91
CA GLU A 134 26.29 39.54 10.70
C GLU A 134 26.71 38.12 10.32
N LYS A 135 27.95 37.71 10.60
CA LYS A 135 28.43 36.35 10.28
C LYS A 135 27.65 35.27 11.05
N SER A 136 27.46 35.46 12.37
CA SER A 136 26.68 34.54 13.20
C SER A 136 25.21 34.48 12.76
N LYS A 137 24.62 35.63 12.38
CA LYS A 137 23.27 35.66 11.79
C LYS A 137 23.20 34.94 10.44
N ILE A 138 24.19 35.11 9.57
CA ILE A 138 24.27 34.44 8.26
C ILE A 138 24.36 32.93 8.45
N ALA A 139 25.24 32.46 9.35
CA ALA A 139 25.38 31.04 9.66
C ALA A 139 24.05 30.44 10.16
N LEU A 140 23.39 31.10 11.12
CA LEU A 140 22.09 30.65 11.63
C LEU A 140 21.00 30.67 10.54
N ARG A 141 20.99 31.66 9.65
CA ARG A 141 20.07 31.71 8.51
C ARG A 141 20.33 30.57 7.52
N ALA A 142 21.59 30.24 7.27
CA ALA A 142 21.95 29.10 6.42
C ALA A 142 21.45 27.78 7.03
N TYR A 143 21.72 27.53 8.31
CA TYR A 143 21.20 26.34 9.00
C TYR A 143 19.68 26.29 8.99
N LYS A 144 19.00 27.41 9.25
CA LYS A 144 17.54 27.49 9.18
C LYS A 144 17.01 27.16 7.78
N LYS A 145 17.69 27.63 6.73
CA LYS A 145 17.31 27.35 5.34
C LYS A 145 17.44 25.87 5.01
N GLU A 146 18.56 25.24 5.41
CA GLU A 146 18.79 23.80 5.19
C GLU A 146 17.73 22.96 5.92
N LEU A 147 17.47 23.25 7.19
CA LEU A 147 16.41 22.56 7.94
C LEU A 147 15.04 22.71 7.30
N HIS A 148 14.72 23.90 6.79
CA HIS A 148 13.45 24.15 6.10
C HIS A 148 13.33 23.38 4.79
N LEU A 149 14.44 23.21 4.06
CA LEU A 149 14.48 22.40 2.84
C LEU A 149 14.19 20.94 3.16
N GLU A 150 14.82 20.41 4.21
CA GLU A 150 14.65 19.02 4.64
C GLU A 150 13.22 18.75 5.12
N LEU A 151 12.64 19.65 5.90
CA LEU A 151 11.24 19.55 6.33
C LEU A 151 10.27 19.57 5.15
N LYS A 152 10.54 20.37 4.11
CA LYS A 152 9.73 20.37 2.88
C LYS A 152 9.80 19.06 2.13
N ASN A 153 10.99 18.44 2.05
CA ASN A 153 11.17 17.14 1.41
C ASN A 153 10.39 16.06 2.17
N ILE A 154 10.52 16.02 3.50
CA ILE A 154 9.78 15.06 4.33
C ILE A 154 8.26 15.24 4.17
N LEU A 155 7.77 16.49 4.17
CA LEU A 155 6.35 16.77 3.96
C LEU A 155 5.86 16.30 2.59
N SER A 156 6.62 16.53 1.53
CA SER A 156 6.21 16.12 0.18
C SER A 156 6.19 14.59 0.03
N GLU A 157 7.12 13.87 0.68
CA GLU A 157 7.11 12.41 0.74
C GLU A 157 5.85 11.89 1.44
N TYR A 158 5.48 12.45 2.60
CA TYR A 158 4.26 12.06 3.30
C TYR A 158 2.99 12.39 2.50
N GLU A 159 2.95 13.53 1.82
CA GLU A 159 1.83 13.88 0.93
C GLU A 159 1.70 12.89 -0.22
N MET A 160 2.81 12.48 -0.84
CA MET A 160 2.82 11.47 -1.91
C MET A 160 2.32 10.11 -1.39
N GLN A 161 2.83 9.65 -0.25
CA GLN A 161 2.38 8.40 0.38
C GLN A 161 0.88 8.43 0.67
N ASN A 162 0.37 9.55 1.19
CA ASN A 162 -1.06 9.73 1.44
C ASN A 162 -1.91 9.68 0.16
N ARG A 163 -1.42 10.23 -0.97
CA ARG A 163 -2.10 10.12 -2.26
C ARG A 163 -2.16 8.67 -2.72
N LEU A 164 -1.04 7.95 -2.69
CA LEU A 164 -0.98 6.53 -3.05
C LEU A 164 -1.94 5.67 -2.21
N ILE A 165 -2.03 5.93 -0.90
CA ILE A 165 -2.98 5.24 -0.03
C ILE A 165 -4.43 5.53 -0.42
N LYS A 166 -4.75 6.77 -0.79
CA LYS A 166 -6.11 7.15 -1.24
C LYS A 166 -6.47 6.50 -2.58
N GLU A 167 -5.54 6.51 -3.53
CA GLU A 167 -5.71 5.86 -4.84
C GLU A 167 -5.91 4.34 -4.68
N ASN A 168 -5.09 3.69 -3.85
CA ASN A 168 -5.27 2.27 -3.54
C ASN A 168 -6.63 1.97 -2.88
N LYS A 169 -7.10 2.84 -1.97
CA LYS A 169 -8.45 2.67 -1.38
C LYS A 169 -9.57 2.81 -2.42
N GLN A 170 -9.43 3.70 -3.39
CA GLN A 170 -10.39 3.81 -4.49
C GLN A 170 -10.36 2.57 -5.39
N GLY A 171 -9.18 2.11 -5.82
CA GLY A 171 -9.04 0.90 -6.63
C GLY A 171 -9.64 -0.34 -5.95
N VAL A 172 -9.37 -0.54 -4.65
CA VAL A 172 -9.95 -1.64 -3.86
C VAL A 172 -11.48 -1.50 -3.75
N SER A 173 -12.02 -0.28 -3.65
CA SER A 173 -13.47 -0.05 -3.62
C SER A 173 -14.14 -0.40 -4.94
N GLU A 174 -13.53 -0.05 -6.07
CA GLU A 174 -14.06 -0.37 -7.41
C GLU A 174 -14.02 -1.87 -7.69
N GLU A 175 -12.94 -2.55 -7.31
CA GLU A 175 -12.81 -4.01 -7.46
C GLU A 175 -13.83 -4.74 -6.58
N ASN A 176 -14.03 -4.31 -5.34
CA ASN A 176 -15.07 -4.84 -4.46
C ASN A 176 -16.48 -4.65 -5.03
N GLN A 177 -16.77 -3.49 -5.65
CA GLN A 177 -18.07 -3.27 -6.30
C GLN A 177 -18.27 -4.21 -7.49
N LYS A 178 -17.24 -4.44 -8.32
CA LYS A 178 -17.32 -5.41 -9.42
C LYS A 178 -17.60 -6.82 -8.91
N LEU A 179 -16.87 -7.26 -7.87
CA LEU A 179 -17.07 -8.57 -7.26
C LEU A 179 -18.49 -8.72 -6.70
N LEU A 180 -19.03 -7.67 -6.06
CA LEU A 180 -20.39 -7.69 -5.52
C LEU A 180 -21.43 -7.84 -6.63
N LEU A 181 -21.29 -7.13 -7.74
CA LEU A 181 -22.17 -7.24 -8.90
C LEU A 181 -22.11 -8.64 -9.54
N GLU A 182 -20.91 -9.22 -9.64
CA GLU A 182 -20.73 -10.57 -10.15
C GLU A 182 -21.38 -11.62 -9.25
N LEU A 183 -21.20 -11.50 -7.94
CA LEU A 183 -21.83 -12.38 -6.94
C LEU A 183 -23.36 -12.27 -6.97
N GLN A 184 -23.90 -11.06 -7.11
CA GLN A 184 -25.34 -10.86 -7.28
C GLN A 184 -25.86 -11.55 -8.55
N LYS A 185 -25.15 -11.41 -9.68
CA LYS A 185 -25.50 -12.06 -10.95
C LYS A 185 -25.47 -13.59 -10.84
N GLN A 186 -24.47 -14.15 -10.17
CA GLN A 186 -24.40 -15.59 -9.92
C GLN A 186 -25.55 -16.08 -9.04
N ASN A 187 -25.89 -15.35 -7.97
CA ASN A 187 -27.02 -15.68 -7.10
C ASN A 187 -28.36 -15.65 -7.85
N THR A 188 -28.58 -14.66 -8.73
CA THR A 188 -29.80 -14.62 -9.55
C THR A 188 -29.88 -15.81 -10.49
N LEU A 189 -28.79 -16.14 -11.18
CA LEU A 189 -28.73 -17.30 -12.08
C LEU A 189 -28.99 -18.62 -11.32
N LEU A 190 -28.44 -18.76 -10.12
CA LEU A 190 -28.63 -19.94 -9.30
C LEU A 190 -30.08 -20.09 -8.82
N LYS A 191 -30.72 -18.97 -8.46
CA LYS A 191 -32.13 -18.96 -8.08
C LYS A 191 -33.05 -19.30 -9.26
N GLU A 192 -32.77 -18.75 -10.43
CA GLU A 192 -33.48 -19.09 -11.66
C GLU A 192 -33.36 -20.59 -11.99
N ALA A 193 -32.15 -21.15 -11.89
CA ALA A 193 -31.93 -22.58 -12.09
C ALA A 193 -32.71 -23.42 -11.08
N GLN A 194 -32.72 -23.02 -9.80
CA GLN A 194 -33.47 -23.71 -8.75
C GLN A 194 -34.98 -23.72 -9.02
N ASP A 195 -35.54 -22.57 -9.41
CA ASP A 195 -36.97 -22.44 -9.72
C ASP A 195 -37.34 -23.27 -10.97
N GLU A 196 -36.49 -23.26 -12.00
CA GLU A 196 -36.72 -24.02 -13.24
C GLU A 196 -36.61 -25.54 -13.03
N ILE A 197 -35.64 -25.99 -12.23
CA ILE A 197 -35.54 -27.40 -11.82
C ILE A 197 -36.78 -27.82 -11.02
N SER A 198 -37.20 -27.00 -10.06
CA SER A 198 -38.39 -27.27 -9.23
C SER A 198 -39.65 -27.39 -10.08
N ASN A 199 -39.83 -26.47 -11.04
CA ASN A 199 -40.93 -26.50 -11.99
C ASN A 199 -40.86 -27.72 -12.93
N SER A 200 -39.67 -28.12 -13.36
CA SER A 200 -39.48 -29.31 -14.20
C SER A 200 -39.84 -30.59 -13.45
N ILE A 201 -39.46 -30.70 -12.18
CA ILE A 201 -39.86 -31.83 -11.30
C ILE A 201 -41.38 -31.85 -11.11
N ALA A 202 -42.02 -30.69 -10.91
CA ALA A 202 -43.47 -30.61 -10.76
C ALA A 202 -44.20 -31.06 -12.05
N LYS A 203 -43.69 -30.68 -13.23
CA LYS A 203 -44.22 -31.15 -14.51
C LYS A 203 -44.11 -32.66 -14.65
N LEU A 204 -42.98 -33.26 -14.29
CA LEU A 204 -42.80 -34.72 -14.33
C LEU A 204 -43.81 -35.49 -13.46
N LYS A 205 -44.18 -34.94 -12.29
CA LYS A 205 -45.17 -35.57 -11.38
C LYS A 205 -46.60 -35.57 -11.93
N ASN A 206 -46.94 -34.63 -12.80
CA ASN A 206 -48.31 -34.38 -13.26
C ASN A 206 -48.60 -34.95 -14.66
N ILE A 207 -47.72 -35.79 -15.21
CA ILE A 207 -47.95 -36.41 -16.53
C ILE A 207 -48.84 -37.64 -16.34
N ASP A 208 -50.06 -37.59 -16.92
CA ASP A 208 -50.89 -38.77 -17.08
C ASP A 208 -50.14 -39.80 -17.92
N SER A 209 -49.80 -40.91 -17.29
CA SER A 209 -48.80 -41.88 -17.76
C SER A 209 -49.21 -42.71 -18.99
N GLY A 210 -50.37 -42.44 -19.60
CA GLY A 210 -50.88 -43.19 -20.76
C GLY A 210 -51.10 -44.70 -20.50
N ILE A 211 -50.92 -45.14 -19.26
CA ILE A 211 -50.95 -46.54 -18.83
C ILE A 211 -52.30 -47.17 -19.16
N ASP A 212 -53.38 -46.41 -19.05
CA ASP A 212 -54.73 -46.90 -19.34
C ASP A 212 -54.87 -47.42 -20.78
N ASN A 213 -54.27 -46.73 -21.75
CA ASN A 213 -54.28 -47.15 -23.16
C ASN A 213 -53.42 -48.41 -23.37
N LEU A 214 -52.27 -48.49 -22.71
CA LEU A 214 -51.37 -49.64 -22.76
C LEU A 214 -52.02 -50.90 -22.15
N VAL A 215 -52.72 -50.74 -21.03
CA VAL A 215 -53.51 -51.80 -20.38
C VAL A 215 -54.69 -52.22 -21.26
N LEU A 216 -55.36 -51.28 -21.93
CA LEU A 216 -56.45 -51.57 -22.87
C LEU A 216 -55.96 -52.40 -24.08
N LEU A 217 -54.77 -52.09 -24.60
CA LEU A 217 -54.14 -52.84 -25.69
C LEU A 217 -53.78 -54.27 -25.24
N LEU A 218 -53.26 -54.43 -24.01
CA LEU A 218 -53.01 -55.75 -23.44
C LEU A 218 -54.30 -56.57 -23.33
N ALA A 219 -55.40 -55.96 -22.86
CA ALA A 219 -56.69 -56.63 -22.77
C ALA A 219 -57.20 -57.10 -24.15
N LYS A 220 -57.02 -56.30 -25.20
CA LYS A 220 -57.35 -56.70 -26.59
C LYS A 220 -56.49 -57.86 -27.08
N LYS A 221 -55.16 -57.81 -26.86
CA LYS A 221 -54.22 -58.88 -27.25
C LYS A 221 -54.53 -60.20 -26.54
N LEU A 222 -54.89 -60.15 -25.25
CA LEU A 222 -55.33 -61.31 -24.48
C LEU A 222 -56.62 -61.91 -25.05
N LYS A 223 -57.61 -61.05 -25.36
CA LYS A 223 -58.89 -61.47 -25.97
C LYS A 223 -58.67 -62.18 -27.31
N GLU A 224 -57.81 -61.65 -28.17
CA GLU A 224 -57.50 -62.24 -29.49
C GLU A 224 -56.82 -63.61 -29.34
N ARG A 225 -55.79 -63.73 -28.48
CA ARG A 225 -55.12 -65.01 -28.20
C ARG A 225 -56.08 -66.08 -27.67
N LEU A 226 -57.03 -65.69 -26.81
CA LEU A 226 -58.04 -66.61 -26.30
C LEU A 226 -59.01 -67.05 -27.40
N ILE A 227 -59.48 -66.11 -28.24
CA ILE A 227 -60.38 -66.43 -29.38
C ILE A 227 -59.70 -67.40 -30.35
N ASP A 228 -58.42 -67.20 -30.65
CA ASP A 228 -57.68 -68.07 -31.56
C ASP A 228 -57.46 -69.46 -30.97
N GLU A 229 -57.20 -69.57 -29.66
CA GLU A 229 -57.12 -70.86 -28.97
C GLU A 229 -58.47 -71.58 -28.97
N PHE A 230 -59.58 -70.87 -28.74
CA PHE A 230 -60.93 -71.46 -28.81
C PHE A 230 -61.28 -71.93 -30.24
N LYS A 231 -60.88 -71.19 -31.28
CA LYS A 231 -61.04 -71.63 -32.68
C LYS A 231 -60.20 -72.87 -32.98
N TYR A 232 -58.96 -72.93 -32.49
CA TYR A 232 -58.07 -74.08 -32.66
C TYR A 232 -58.64 -75.35 -32.00
N LEU A 233 -59.14 -75.25 -30.77
CA LEU A 233 -59.79 -76.36 -30.06
C LEU A 233 -61.06 -76.85 -30.78
N LYS A 234 -61.85 -75.91 -31.33
CA LYS A 234 -63.07 -76.22 -32.09
C LYS A 234 -62.76 -76.91 -33.42
N ASN A 235 -61.72 -76.47 -34.14
CA ASN A 235 -61.34 -77.03 -35.44
C ASN A 235 -60.69 -78.43 -35.33
N ASN A 236 -60.05 -78.74 -34.20
CA ASN A 236 -59.35 -80.02 -33.98
C ASN A 236 -60.11 -81.01 -33.07
N ALA A 237 -61.36 -80.74 -32.71
CA ALA A 237 -62.21 -81.59 -31.86
C ALA A 237 -61.58 -82.03 -30.53
N GLN A 238 -60.75 -81.18 -29.92
CA GLN A 238 -60.07 -81.47 -28.64
C GLN A 238 -60.89 -80.98 -27.44
N LYS A 239 -60.84 -81.72 -26.31
CA LYS A 239 -61.47 -81.29 -25.05
C LYS A 239 -60.77 -80.06 -24.47
N LEU A 240 -61.55 -79.19 -23.85
CA LEU A 240 -61.09 -77.96 -23.21
C LEU A 240 -60.07 -78.26 -22.12
N ASN A 241 -58.85 -77.74 -22.24
CA ASN A 241 -57.80 -77.89 -21.24
C ASN A 241 -57.60 -76.56 -20.48
N LEU A 242 -58.16 -76.50 -19.27
CA LEU A 242 -58.10 -75.33 -18.39
C LEU A 242 -56.66 -74.93 -18.04
N SER A 243 -55.74 -75.89 -17.86
CA SER A 243 -54.34 -75.55 -17.52
C SER A 243 -53.61 -74.88 -18.68
N ARG A 244 -53.98 -75.22 -19.93
CA ARG A 244 -53.42 -74.59 -21.14
C ARG A 244 -53.96 -73.16 -21.33
N ILE A 245 -55.25 -72.93 -21.08
CA ILE A 245 -55.85 -71.59 -21.12
C ILE A 245 -55.23 -70.71 -20.02
N LEU A 246 -55.10 -71.22 -18.80
CA LEU A 246 -54.46 -70.51 -17.68
C LEU A 246 -52.99 -70.16 -18.01
N ASN A 247 -52.23 -71.08 -18.60
CA ASN A 247 -50.87 -70.80 -19.04
C ASN A 247 -50.81 -69.71 -20.13
N ILE A 248 -51.74 -69.69 -21.08
CA ILE A 248 -51.81 -68.64 -22.11
C ILE A 248 -52.12 -67.28 -21.47
N VAL A 249 -53.04 -67.24 -20.50
CA VAL A 249 -53.36 -66.01 -19.75
C VAL A 249 -52.13 -65.55 -18.96
N ASP A 250 -51.46 -66.44 -18.23
CA ASP A 250 -50.29 -66.11 -17.41
C ASP A 250 -49.12 -65.60 -18.25
N ILE A 251 -48.76 -66.30 -19.33
CA ILE A 251 -47.69 -65.87 -20.23
C ILE A 251 -48.04 -64.53 -20.90
N THR A 252 -49.26 -64.40 -21.44
CA THR A 252 -49.66 -63.17 -22.16
C THR A 252 -49.75 -61.96 -21.22
N THR A 253 -50.24 -62.14 -20.00
CA THR A 253 -50.31 -61.05 -19.02
C THR A 253 -48.93 -60.70 -18.48
N LYS A 254 -48.07 -61.68 -18.19
CA LYS A 254 -46.70 -61.42 -17.72
C LYS A 254 -45.85 -60.72 -18.78
N ASP A 255 -45.88 -61.21 -20.02
CA ASP A 255 -45.16 -60.57 -21.14
C ASP A 255 -45.75 -59.19 -21.43
N GLY A 256 -47.08 -59.07 -21.39
CA GLY A 256 -47.77 -57.81 -21.57
C GLY A 256 -47.43 -56.75 -20.54
N ILE A 257 -47.43 -57.10 -19.25
CA ILE A 257 -47.03 -56.17 -18.18
C ILE A 257 -45.55 -55.81 -18.31
N ASN A 258 -44.68 -56.75 -18.70
CA ASN A 258 -43.28 -56.46 -19.00
C ASN A 258 -43.11 -55.46 -20.14
N ASP A 259 -43.86 -55.61 -21.23
CA ASP A 259 -43.85 -54.68 -22.36
C ASP A 259 -44.32 -53.29 -21.91
N ILE A 260 -45.38 -53.20 -21.12
CA ILE A 260 -45.89 -51.94 -20.57
C ILE A 260 -44.84 -51.27 -19.66
N LEU A 261 -44.20 -52.02 -18.77
CA LEU A 261 -43.17 -51.50 -17.87
C LEU A 261 -41.93 -51.03 -18.64
N ARG A 262 -41.54 -51.73 -19.71
CA ARG A 262 -40.43 -51.31 -20.60
C ARG A 262 -40.77 -50.02 -21.34
N GLU A 263 -41.99 -49.90 -21.85
CA GLU A 263 -42.44 -48.69 -22.56
C GLU A 263 -42.45 -47.47 -21.62
N ILE A 264 -43.04 -47.63 -20.42
CA ILE A 264 -43.07 -46.58 -19.39
C ILE A 264 -41.65 -46.17 -18.98
N LYS A 265 -40.75 -47.16 -18.82
CA LYS A 265 -39.34 -46.90 -18.51
C LYS A 265 -38.68 -46.07 -19.61
N PHE A 266 -38.84 -46.50 -20.86
CA PHE A 266 -38.23 -45.83 -22.01
C PHE A 266 -38.73 -44.39 -22.18
N GLU A 267 -40.04 -44.17 -22.12
CA GLU A 267 -40.62 -42.83 -22.23
C GLU A 267 -40.14 -41.90 -21.11
N ASN A 268 -40.10 -42.38 -19.87
CA ASN A 268 -39.66 -41.58 -18.74
C ASN A 268 -38.16 -41.26 -18.81
N ILE A 269 -37.32 -42.23 -19.19
CA ILE A 269 -35.89 -41.98 -19.38
C ILE A 269 -35.68 -40.93 -20.47
N LYS A 270 -36.37 -41.04 -21.60
CA LYS A 270 -36.24 -40.08 -22.71
C LYS A 270 -36.65 -38.66 -22.30
N LYS A 271 -37.77 -38.51 -21.58
CA LYS A 271 -38.23 -37.20 -21.08
C LYS A 271 -37.25 -36.60 -20.08
N ILE A 272 -36.66 -37.41 -19.21
CA ILE A 272 -35.64 -36.94 -18.26
C ILE A 272 -34.34 -36.59 -18.99
N GLU A 273 -33.95 -37.32 -20.04
CA GLU A 273 -32.80 -36.96 -20.91
C GLU A 273 -33.03 -35.63 -21.64
N GLU A 274 -34.23 -35.38 -22.15
CA GLU A 274 -34.59 -34.11 -22.78
C GLU A 274 -34.52 -32.95 -21.78
N LEU A 275 -35.03 -33.13 -20.55
CA LEU A 275 -34.93 -32.14 -19.47
C LEU A 275 -33.48 -31.89 -19.05
N LYS A 276 -32.71 -32.96 -18.87
CA LYS A 276 -31.27 -32.90 -18.58
C LYS A 276 -30.55 -32.08 -19.64
N THR A 277 -30.76 -32.40 -20.90
CA THR A 277 -30.09 -31.72 -22.02
C THR A 277 -30.44 -30.23 -22.06
N ASN A 278 -31.72 -29.90 -21.88
CA ASN A 278 -32.16 -28.50 -21.87
C ASN A 278 -31.58 -27.71 -20.69
N LEU A 279 -31.53 -28.30 -19.49
CA LEU A 279 -30.96 -27.65 -18.31
C LEU A 279 -29.43 -27.52 -18.40
N SER A 280 -28.74 -28.56 -18.89
CA SER A 280 -27.29 -28.54 -19.12
C SER A 280 -26.86 -27.54 -20.19
N LEU A 281 -27.69 -27.28 -21.20
CA LEU A 281 -27.40 -26.25 -22.22
C LEU A 281 -27.57 -24.83 -21.68
N LYS A 282 -28.46 -24.64 -20.70
CA LYS A 282 -28.77 -23.32 -20.12
C LYS A 282 -27.88 -22.98 -18.92
N TYR A 283 -27.47 -24.00 -18.16
CA TYR A 283 -26.71 -23.86 -16.93
C TYR A 283 -25.45 -24.72 -16.97
N ASP A 284 -24.38 -24.19 -17.58
CA ASP A 284 -23.10 -24.88 -17.76
C ASP A 284 -22.52 -25.43 -16.44
N PHE A 285 -22.72 -24.71 -15.33
CA PHE A 285 -22.21 -25.09 -14.01
C PHE A 285 -22.88 -26.34 -13.41
N LEU A 286 -23.98 -26.82 -13.98
CA LEU A 286 -24.70 -28.02 -13.52
C LEU A 286 -24.39 -29.27 -14.36
N LYS A 287 -23.58 -29.14 -15.43
CA LYS A 287 -23.32 -30.25 -16.36
C LYS A 287 -22.78 -31.50 -15.67
N ASP A 288 -21.76 -31.33 -14.83
CA ASP A 288 -21.09 -32.44 -14.15
C ASP A 288 -22.00 -33.13 -13.12
N ASP A 289 -22.84 -32.35 -12.44
CA ASP A 289 -23.83 -32.86 -11.47
C ASP A 289 -24.91 -33.69 -12.17
N PHE A 290 -25.39 -33.21 -13.33
CA PHE A 290 -26.38 -33.92 -14.13
C PHE A 290 -25.82 -35.17 -14.81
N ASP A 291 -24.54 -35.18 -15.20
CA ASP A 291 -23.92 -36.33 -15.84
C ASP A 291 -23.72 -37.50 -14.86
N ASN A 292 -23.19 -37.22 -13.67
CA ASN A 292 -22.90 -38.26 -12.68
C ASN A 292 -24.16 -38.78 -11.97
N GLY A 293 -25.09 -37.89 -11.60
CA GLY A 293 -26.31 -38.28 -10.87
C GLY A 293 -27.29 -39.08 -11.72
N PHE A 294 -27.31 -38.85 -13.03
CA PHE A 294 -28.31 -39.44 -13.93
C PHE A 294 -28.03 -40.91 -14.28
N GLU A 295 -26.76 -41.30 -14.43
CA GLU A 295 -26.39 -42.69 -14.68
C GLU A 295 -26.73 -43.59 -13.48
N GLY A 296 -26.48 -43.12 -12.26
CA GLY A 296 -26.91 -43.84 -11.04
C GLY A 296 -28.42 -44.04 -10.94
N PHE A 297 -29.21 -43.06 -11.40
CA PHE A 297 -30.67 -43.16 -11.42
C PHE A 297 -31.18 -44.18 -12.46
N LYS A 298 -30.61 -44.20 -13.67
CA LYS A 298 -30.93 -45.20 -14.72
C LYS A 298 -30.69 -46.63 -14.25
N ASP A 299 -29.57 -46.85 -13.56
CA ASP A 299 -29.22 -48.16 -12.99
C ASP A 299 -30.20 -48.59 -11.89
N GLY A 300 -30.60 -47.66 -11.03
CA GLY A 300 -31.57 -47.91 -9.96
C GLY A 300 -32.96 -48.30 -10.48
N ILE A 301 -33.49 -47.60 -11.49
CA ILE A 301 -34.78 -47.95 -12.11
C ILE A 301 -34.73 -49.34 -12.74
N SER A 302 -33.64 -49.66 -13.43
CA SER A 302 -33.46 -50.96 -14.09
C SER A 302 -33.56 -52.11 -13.09
N LYS A 303 -32.83 -52.02 -11.98
CA LYS A 303 -32.86 -53.02 -10.89
C LYS A 303 -34.25 -53.16 -10.25
N ASN A 304 -34.96 -52.04 -10.05
CA ASN A 304 -36.28 -52.05 -9.43
C ASN A 304 -37.34 -52.73 -10.32
N ILE A 305 -37.34 -52.48 -11.63
CA ILE A 305 -38.31 -53.11 -12.55
C ILE A 305 -38.11 -54.63 -12.60
N ASP A 306 -36.86 -55.10 -12.64
CA ASP A 306 -36.55 -56.54 -12.64
C ASP A 306 -37.02 -57.24 -11.35
N SER A 307 -37.05 -56.51 -10.22
CA SER A 307 -37.50 -57.04 -8.93
C SER A 307 -39.03 -57.16 -8.77
N ILE A 308 -39.83 -56.46 -9.60
CA ILE A 308 -41.30 -56.43 -9.50
C ILE A 308 -41.90 -57.83 -9.64
N PHE A 309 -41.39 -58.63 -10.58
CA PHE A 309 -41.87 -59.99 -10.85
C PHE A 309 -41.29 -61.06 -9.91
N GLN A 310 -40.31 -60.67 -9.07
CA GLN A 310 -39.76 -61.51 -8.01
C GLN A 310 -40.46 -61.27 -6.66
N SER A 311 -41.36 -60.27 -6.60
CA SER A 311 -42.03 -59.88 -5.36
C SER A 311 -43.13 -60.86 -4.93
N GLU A 312 -43.29 -61.02 -3.61
CA GLU A 312 -44.36 -61.82 -2.99
C GLU A 312 -45.77 -61.40 -3.46
N LYS A 313 -45.96 -60.14 -3.86
CA LYS A 313 -47.23 -59.61 -4.37
C LYS A 313 -47.62 -60.23 -5.72
N PHE A 314 -46.65 -60.49 -6.60
CA PHE A 314 -46.90 -61.17 -7.87
C PHE A 314 -47.22 -62.66 -7.64
N ALA A 315 -46.56 -63.29 -6.67
CA ALA A 315 -46.88 -64.66 -6.24
C ALA A 315 -48.30 -64.76 -5.64
N LEU A 316 -48.74 -63.76 -4.88
CA LEU A 316 -50.11 -63.65 -4.36
C LEU A 316 -51.17 -63.45 -5.45
N LEU A 317 -50.87 -62.69 -6.51
CA LEU A 317 -51.74 -62.54 -7.68
C LEU A 317 -51.93 -63.89 -8.38
N ARG A 318 -50.84 -64.63 -8.59
CA ARG A 318 -50.86 -65.99 -9.17
C ARG A 318 -51.75 -66.94 -8.37
N LEU A 319 -51.61 -66.95 -7.05
CA LEU A 319 -52.43 -67.78 -6.15
C LEU A 319 -53.92 -67.42 -6.15
N LYS A 320 -54.28 -66.15 -6.45
CA LYS A 320 -55.68 -65.73 -6.58
C LYS A 320 -56.29 -66.11 -7.92
N ILE A 321 -55.50 -66.09 -9.00
CA ILE A 321 -55.95 -66.48 -10.34
C ILE A 321 -56.13 -68.00 -10.43
N GLU A 322 -55.27 -68.80 -9.79
CA GLU A 322 -55.41 -70.27 -9.72
C GLU A 322 -56.65 -70.72 -8.91
N LYS A 323 -57.27 -69.83 -8.12
CA LYS A 323 -58.47 -70.10 -7.31
C LYS A 323 -59.79 -69.68 -7.97
N LEU A 324 -59.74 -69.04 -9.15
CA LEU A 324 -60.90 -68.67 -9.97
C LEU A 324 -61.17 -69.74 -11.03
#